data_AF-H8ZFV3-F1
#
_entry.id   AF-H8ZFV3-F1
#
_cell.length_a   1.000
_cell.length_b   1.000
_cell.length_c   1.000
_cell.angle_alpha   90.00
_cell.angle_beta   90.00
_cell.angle_gamma   90.00
#
_symmetry.space_group_name_H-M   'P 1'
#
loop_
_entity.id
_entity.type
_entity.pdbx_description
1 polymer ?
#
loop_
_entity_poly.entity_id
_entity_poly.type
_entity_poly.pdbx_seq_one_letter_code
_entity_poly.pdbx_strand_id
1 'polypeptide(L)'
;MTNYSDNIICLFFKIIRFITHIVIGALCCAYFLQNSCRRMEMERDLRAHSNLFEDSSMEVINNQIQDDLNAFSIISPVTTLNHPEIPEISTTSQNKLIKMSNCFFNQVHLLDSSGNIVLTASSGWSGWDIFLPTGEKAGKLTKNITGTKYYLNSSFGNCLIKYFNVYSNAGPRVFHIYADLLIENQKKKESLQDRVRKKSNEYAFLINKPPYFNYESNSYVLNFNGRVTMPSSRNFQVIHPKDTSYITITFGKIAQNEYILDYSYPWTPVQALSIALSSFSWKLGG
;
A
#
# COMPACT_ATOMS: atom_id res chain seq x y z
N MET A 1 -54.94 -15.04 15.02
CA MET A 1 -55.03 -14.06 13.91
C MET A 1 -53.84 -13.09 13.90
N THR A 2 -52.60 -13.55 14.15
CA THR A 2 -51.41 -12.67 14.29
C THR A 2 -50.33 -12.88 13.23
N ASN A 3 -50.41 -13.93 12.39
CA ASN A 3 -49.39 -14.22 11.37
C ASN A 3 -49.54 -13.44 10.05
N TYR A 4 -50.63 -12.71 9.85
CA TYR A 4 -50.88 -12.00 8.58
C TYR A 4 -50.30 -10.58 8.59
N SER A 5 -50.28 -9.90 9.73
CA SER A 5 -49.71 -8.56 9.89
C SER A 5 -48.19 -8.56 9.76
N ASP A 6 -47.50 -9.55 10.32
CA ASP A 6 -46.04 -9.60 10.36
C ASP A 6 -45.44 -9.88 8.98
N ASN A 7 -46.13 -10.67 8.16
CA ASN A 7 -45.74 -10.92 6.78
C ASN A 7 -45.91 -9.69 5.88
N ILE A 8 -46.95 -8.88 6.10
CA ILE A 8 -47.16 -7.63 5.36
C ILE A 8 -46.12 -6.59 5.75
N ILE A 9 -45.78 -6.47 7.03
CA ILE A 9 -44.74 -5.56 7.52
C ILE A 9 -43.37 -5.97 6.96
N CYS A 10 -43.05 -7.27 6.96
CA CYS A 10 -41.79 -7.77 6.40
C CYS A 10 -41.69 -7.54 4.88
N LEU A 11 -42.79 -7.73 4.15
CA LEU A 11 -42.87 -7.44 2.71
C LEU A 11 -42.73 -5.95 2.42
N PHE A 12 -43.32 -5.09 3.26
CA PHE A 12 -43.22 -3.64 3.15
C PHE A 12 -41.78 -3.14 3.33
N PHE A 13 -41.06 -3.65 4.34
CA PHE A 13 -39.63 -3.31 4.52
C PHE A 13 -38.74 -3.83 3.38
N LYS A 14 -39.05 -5.01 2.81
CA LYS A 14 -38.34 -5.53 1.63
C LYS A 14 -38.55 -4.64 0.40
N ILE A 15 -39.78 -4.15 0.18
CA ILE A 15 -40.12 -3.25 -0.92
C ILE A 15 -39.44 -1.89 -0.74
N ILE A 16 -39.47 -1.29 0.46
CA ILE A 16 -38.78 -0.03 0.75
C ILE A 16 -37.28 -0.17 0.47
N ARG A 17 -36.66 -1.26 0.93
CA ARG A 17 -35.23 -1.52 0.75
C ARG A 17 -34.86 -1.73 -0.73
N PHE A 18 -35.73 -2.36 -1.50
CA PHE A 18 -35.55 -2.53 -2.94
C PHE A 18 -35.66 -1.20 -3.70
N ILE A 19 -36.67 -0.38 -3.35
CA ILE A 19 -36.87 0.95 -3.93
C ILE A 19 -35.69 1.87 -3.57
N THR A 20 -35.19 1.84 -2.33
CA THR A 20 -34.00 2.64 -1.96
C THR A 20 -32.76 2.23 -2.74
N HIS A 21 -32.54 0.92 -2.98
CA HIS A 21 -31.43 0.48 -3.83
C HIS A 21 -31.56 0.94 -5.29
N ILE A 22 -32.77 0.93 -5.86
CA ILE A 22 -33.02 1.43 -7.22
C ILE A 22 -32.79 2.94 -7.29
N VAL A 23 -33.29 3.72 -6.33
CA VAL A 23 -33.14 5.18 -6.31
C VAL A 23 -31.67 5.57 -6.11
N ILE A 24 -30.95 4.91 -5.20
CA ILE A 24 -29.49 5.14 -5.00
C ILE A 24 -28.72 4.74 -6.26
N GLY A 25 -29.08 3.63 -6.90
CA GLY A 25 -28.48 3.17 -8.15
C GLY A 25 -28.69 4.17 -9.30
N ALA A 26 -29.90 4.70 -9.44
CA ALA A 26 -30.24 5.71 -10.44
C ALA A 26 -29.52 7.05 -10.19
N LEU A 27 -29.45 7.51 -8.93
CA LEU A 27 -28.70 8.71 -8.55
C LEU A 27 -27.20 8.53 -8.76
N CYS A 28 -26.63 7.36 -8.42
CA CYS A 28 -25.24 7.04 -8.74
C CYS A 28 -25.01 7.01 -10.25
N CYS A 29 -25.91 6.43 -11.03
CA CYS A 29 -25.78 6.36 -12.49
C CYS A 29 -25.87 7.74 -13.14
N ALA A 30 -26.80 8.59 -12.70
CA ALA A 30 -26.91 9.98 -13.15
C ALA A 30 -25.66 10.81 -12.78
N TYR A 31 -25.17 10.65 -11.55
CA TYR A 31 -23.90 11.27 -11.11
C TYR A 31 -22.71 10.75 -11.93
N PHE A 32 -22.70 9.46 -12.28
CA PHE A 32 -21.64 8.84 -13.07
C PHE A 32 -21.67 9.32 -14.53
N LEU A 33 -22.85 9.42 -15.14
CA LEU A 33 -23.02 9.93 -16.51
C LEU A 33 -22.67 11.41 -16.61
N GLN A 34 -23.11 12.22 -15.65
CA GLN A 34 -22.80 13.66 -15.60
C GLN A 34 -21.30 13.90 -15.39
N ASN A 35 -20.62 13.10 -14.58
CA ASN A 35 -19.18 13.17 -14.41
C ASN A 35 -18.38 12.54 -15.58
N SER A 36 -18.93 11.54 -16.27
CA SER A 36 -18.30 10.94 -17.46
C SER A 36 -18.30 11.90 -18.65
N CYS A 37 -19.36 12.68 -18.83
CA CYS A 37 -19.41 13.71 -19.88
C CYS A 37 -18.39 14.83 -19.63
N ARG A 38 -18.34 15.33 -18.37
CA ARG A 38 -17.34 16.32 -17.93
C ARG A 38 -15.90 15.81 -18.04
N ARG A 39 -15.71 14.50 -17.88
CA ARG A 39 -14.43 13.80 -18.01
C ARG A 39 -13.98 13.68 -19.47
N MET A 40 -14.89 13.46 -20.42
CA MET A 40 -14.53 13.40 -21.84
C MET A 40 -14.08 14.76 -22.38
N GLU A 41 -14.70 15.86 -21.93
CA GLU A 41 -14.22 17.23 -22.25
C GLU A 41 -12.84 17.51 -21.64
N MET A 42 -12.65 17.16 -20.36
CA MET A 42 -11.36 17.33 -19.68
C MET A 42 -10.25 16.44 -20.27
N GLU A 43 -10.54 15.20 -20.66
CA GLU A 43 -9.57 14.29 -21.31
C GLU A 43 -9.20 14.74 -22.73
N ARG A 44 -10.09 15.47 -23.42
CA ARG A 44 -9.80 16.07 -24.72
C ARG A 44 -8.86 17.27 -24.59
N ASP A 45 -9.03 18.07 -23.55
CA ASP A 45 -8.14 19.19 -23.22
C ASP A 45 -6.78 18.74 -22.66
N LEU A 46 -6.75 17.65 -21.87
CA LEU A 46 -5.53 17.05 -21.32
C LEU A 46 -4.64 16.40 -22.39
N ARG A 47 -5.22 15.78 -23.43
CA ARG A 47 -4.44 15.23 -24.55
C ARG A 47 -3.71 16.32 -25.33
N ALA A 48 -4.32 17.51 -25.45
CA ALA A 48 -3.72 18.66 -26.11
C ALA A 48 -2.54 19.29 -25.33
N HIS A 49 -2.43 19.05 -24.02
CA HIS A 49 -1.40 19.63 -23.14
C HIS A 49 -0.41 18.60 -22.55
N SER A 50 -0.56 17.31 -22.88
CA SER A 50 0.16 16.18 -22.27
C SER A 50 1.70 16.28 -22.38
N ASN A 51 2.24 16.63 -23.55
CA ASN A 51 3.69 16.67 -23.78
C ASN A 51 4.41 17.82 -23.04
N LEU A 52 3.71 18.88 -22.64
CA LEU A 52 4.29 20.00 -21.87
C LEU A 52 4.09 19.84 -20.35
N PHE A 53 3.08 19.07 -19.94
CA PHE A 53 2.80 18.75 -18.53
C PHE A 53 3.65 17.57 -18.01
N GLU A 54 4.06 16.65 -18.87
CA GLU A 54 4.90 15.51 -18.48
C GLU A 54 6.30 15.94 -18.02
N ASP A 55 6.96 16.84 -18.75
CA ASP A 55 8.28 17.36 -18.35
C ASP A 55 8.21 18.17 -17.04
N SER A 56 7.21 19.04 -16.89
CA SER A 56 7.05 19.87 -15.69
C SER A 56 6.60 19.09 -14.45
N SER A 57 5.76 18.06 -14.60
CA SER A 57 5.34 17.21 -13.47
C SER A 57 6.44 16.26 -13.01
N MET A 58 7.22 15.70 -13.94
CA MET A 58 8.39 14.88 -13.60
C MET A 58 9.50 15.73 -12.97
N GLU A 59 9.69 16.97 -13.42
CA GLU A 59 10.62 17.92 -12.80
C GLU A 59 10.16 18.33 -11.38
N VAL A 60 8.88 18.60 -11.16
CA VAL A 60 8.32 18.88 -9.83
C VAL A 60 8.40 17.66 -8.90
N ILE A 61 8.16 16.45 -9.41
CA ILE A 61 8.30 15.20 -8.63
C ILE A 61 9.77 14.97 -8.29
N ASN A 62 10.68 15.12 -9.25
CA ASN A 62 12.11 15.01 -9.01
C ASN A 62 12.58 16.07 -8.02
N ASN A 63 12.07 17.31 -8.10
CA ASN A 63 12.37 18.37 -7.13
C ASN A 63 11.79 18.08 -5.75
N GLN A 64 10.57 17.53 -5.65
CA GLN A 64 9.98 17.14 -4.36
C GLN A 64 10.70 15.94 -3.73
N ILE A 65 11.11 14.96 -4.55
CA ILE A 65 11.95 13.83 -4.13
C ILE A 65 13.31 14.36 -3.71
N GLN A 66 13.93 15.24 -4.49
CA GLN A 66 15.22 15.82 -4.20
C GLN A 66 15.16 16.71 -2.95
N ASP A 67 14.08 17.44 -2.71
CA ASP A 67 13.83 18.24 -1.51
C ASP A 67 13.65 17.36 -0.28
N ASP A 68 12.95 16.24 -0.41
CA ASP A 68 12.77 15.28 0.68
C ASP A 68 14.09 14.51 0.97
N LEU A 69 14.90 14.22 -0.06
CA LEU A 69 16.25 13.66 0.07
C LEU A 69 17.27 14.66 0.65
N ASN A 70 17.21 15.93 0.23
CA ASN A 70 18.07 17.01 0.69
C ASN A 70 17.74 17.39 2.14
N ALA A 71 16.45 17.44 2.52
CA ALA A 71 16.03 17.60 3.91
C ALA A 71 16.56 16.48 4.82
N PHE A 72 16.68 15.25 4.28
CA PHE A 72 17.29 14.11 4.96
C PHE A 72 18.82 14.16 5.03
N SER A 73 19.48 14.92 4.16
CA SER A 73 20.95 15.03 4.12
C SER A 73 21.51 15.95 5.20
N ILE A 74 20.70 16.89 5.71
CA ILE A 74 21.17 17.94 6.63
C ILE A 74 20.97 17.54 8.11
N ILE A 75 20.05 16.62 8.45
CA ILE A 75 19.65 16.42 9.86
C ILE A 75 19.20 14.96 10.14
N SER A 76 19.98 13.94 9.77
CA SER A 76 19.70 12.57 10.23
C SER A 76 20.70 12.21 11.33
N PRO A 77 20.26 11.90 12.57
CA PRO A 77 21.16 11.47 13.65
C PRO A 77 21.68 10.03 13.45
N VAL A 78 21.35 9.39 12.33
CA VAL A 78 21.83 8.05 11.94
C VAL A 78 23.37 8.02 11.78
N THR A 79 24.04 9.18 11.71
CA THR A 79 25.50 9.23 11.57
C THR A 79 26.28 9.26 12.90
N THR A 80 25.64 9.43 14.08
CA THR A 80 26.39 9.65 15.35
C THR A 80 25.87 8.94 16.59
N LEU A 81 25.15 7.84 16.46
CA LEU A 81 24.96 6.92 17.58
C LEU A 81 25.93 5.74 17.42
N ASN A 82 26.88 5.64 18.34
CA ASN A 82 27.62 4.41 18.61
C ASN A 82 26.59 3.31 18.88
N HIS A 83 26.23 2.57 17.84
CA HIS A 83 25.27 1.49 17.92
C HIS A 83 25.89 0.37 18.78
N PRO A 84 25.27 -0.02 19.91
CA PRO A 84 25.58 -1.30 20.51
C PRO A 84 25.28 -2.37 19.47
N GLU A 85 26.31 -3.11 19.07
CA GLU A 85 26.33 -4.29 18.20
C GLU A 85 25.11 -4.42 17.28
N ILE A 86 25.27 -3.89 16.06
CA ILE A 86 24.38 -4.12 14.92
C ILE A 86 24.13 -5.64 14.82
N PRO A 87 22.89 -6.14 14.98
CA PRO A 87 22.62 -7.55 14.80
C PRO A 87 22.98 -7.95 13.36
N GLU A 88 23.68 -9.09 13.22
CA GLU A 88 24.27 -9.54 11.97
C GLU A 88 23.33 -9.44 10.75
N ILE A 89 23.80 -8.68 9.77
CA ILE A 89 23.28 -8.58 8.42
C ILE A 89 23.40 -9.96 7.77
N SER A 90 22.28 -10.62 7.42
CA SER A 90 22.12 -11.51 6.24
C SER A 90 21.06 -12.62 6.30
N THR A 91 20.13 -12.67 7.26
CA THR A 91 18.99 -13.60 7.14
C THR A 91 17.73 -12.86 6.71
N THR A 92 17.61 -12.62 5.40
CA THR A 92 16.31 -12.29 4.82
C THR A 92 15.34 -13.39 5.21
N SER A 93 14.28 -13.05 5.94
CA SER A 93 13.24 -14.04 6.25
C SER A 93 12.54 -14.38 4.94
N GLN A 94 12.69 -15.62 4.49
CA GLN A 94 11.99 -16.10 3.30
C GLN A 94 10.57 -16.45 3.69
N ASN A 95 9.62 -15.60 3.34
CA ASN A 95 8.23 -15.79 3.70
C ASN A 95 7.34 -15.88 2.47
N LYS A 96 6.22 -16.58 2.64
CA LYS A 96 5.20 -16.76 1.62
C LYS A 96 3.90 -16.11 2.08
N LEU A 97 3.19 -15.47 1.16
CA LEU A 97 1.83 -14.98 1.35
C LEU A 97 0.87 -15.83 0.53
N ILE A 98 -0.16 -16.35 1.19
CA ILE A 98 -1.27 -17.03 0.54
C ILE A 98 -2.51 -16.15 0.69
N LYS A 99 -3.07 -15.74 -0.45
CA LYS A 99 -4.32 -14.99 -0.53
C LYS A 99 -5.49 -15.96 -0.68
N MET A 100 -6.47 -15.88 0.21
CA MET A 100 -7.71 -16.63 0.15
C MET A 100 -8.85 -15.64 -0.08
N SER A 101 -9.56 -15.77 -1.19
CA SER A 101 -10.73 -14.94 -1.48
C SER A 101 -11.99 -15.81 -1.38
N ASN A 102 -12.84 -15.51 -0.40
CA ASN A 102 -14.19 -16.05 -0.31
C ASN A 102 -15.20 -14.96 -0.69
N CYS A 103 -16.46 -15.32 -0.98
CA CYS A 103 -17.50 -14.41 -1.47
C CYS A 103 -17.77 -13.18 -0.59
N PHE A 104 -17.35 -13.19 0.68
CA PHE A 104 -17.66 -12.12 1.65
C PHE A 104 -16.43 -11.37 2.17
N PHE A 105 -15.24 -11.99 2.19
CA PHE A 105 -14.01 -11.37 2.73
C PHE A 105 -12.77 -11.92 2.03
N ASN A 106 -11.76 -11.07 1.82
CA ASN A 106 -10.42 -11.50 1.46
C ASN A 106 -9.59 -11.72 2.73
N GLN A 107 -8.92 -12.85 2.82
CA GLN A 107 -7.93 -13.15 3.84
C GLN A 107 -6.55 -13.34 3.20
N VAL A 108 -5.52 -13.00 3.94
CA VAL A 108 -4.12 -13.21 3.55
C VAL A 108 -3.37 -13.79 4.74
N HIS A 109 -2.71 -14.92 4.54
CA HIS A 109 -1.84 -15.54 5.54
C HIS A 109 -0.38 -15.33 5.16
N LEU A 110 0.41 -14.79 6.08
CA LEU A 110 1.87 -14.76 6.01
C LEU A 110 2.40 -16.04 6.64
N LEU A 111 3.19 -16.80 5.91
CA LEU A 111 3.81 -18.04 6.34
C LEU A 111 5.32 -17.90 6.44
N ASP A 112 5.93 -18.57 7.41
CA ASP A 112 7.38 -18.73 7.49
C ASP A 112 7.90 -19.77 6.48
N SER A 113 9.22 -19.97 6.46
CA SER A 113 9.88 -20.97 5.62
C SER A 113 9.49 -22.41 5.97
N SER A 114 8.97 -22.65 7.18
CA SER A 114 8.49 -23.96 7.65
C SER A 114 7.02 -24.20 7.31
N GLY A 115 6.31 -23.19 6.78
CA GLY A 115 4.89 -23.25 6.45
C GLY A 115 3.95 -22.92 7.61
N ASN A 116 4.45 -22.40 8.73
CA ASN A 116 3.61 -21.97 9.84
C ASN A 116 3.07 -20.57 9.60
N ILE A 117 1.85 -20.31 10.08
CA ILE A 117 1.24 -18.97 10.00
C ILE A 117 1.96 -18.03 10.99
N VAL A 118 2.51 -16.95 10.47
CA VAL A 118 3.13 -15.85 11.22
C VAL A 118 2.12 -14.74 11.49
N LEU A 119 1.30 -14.40 10.49
CA LEU A 119 0.23 -13.39 10.61
C LEU A 119 -0.95 -13.76 9.73
N THR A 120 -2.14 -13.32 10.15
CA THR A 120 -3.36 -13.38 9.35
C THR A 120 -3.91 -11.98 9.17
N ALA A 121 -4.24 -11.59 7.95
CA ALA A 121 -4.90 -10.33 7.65
C ALA A 121 -6.28 -10.57 7.04
N SER A 122 -7.30 -9.87 7.53
CA SER A 122 -8.66 -9.92 7.00
C SER A 122 -9.06 -8.55 6.45
N SER A 123 -9.59 -8.53 5.22
CA SER A 123 -10.10 -7.30 4.62
C SER A 123 -11.45 -6.93 5.23
N GLY A 124 -11.59 -5.68 5.64
CA GLY A 124 -12.86 -5.05 5.98
C GLY A 124 -13.13 -3.83 5.09
N TRP A 125 -14.30 -3.22 5.28
CA TRP A 125 -14.71 -1.99 4.57
C TRP A 125 -13.74 -0.81 4.74
N SER A 126 -13.02 -0.73 5.86
CA SER A 126 -12.10 0.37 6.19
C SER A 126 -10.60 0.04 6.02
N GLY A 127 -10.27 -1.13 5.47
CA GLY A 127 -8.88 -1.56 5.27
C GLY A 127 -8.65 -3.01 5.68
N TRP A 128 -7.54 -3.30 6.34
CA TRP A 128 -7.16 -4.64 6.78
C TRP A 128 -6.91 -4.67 8.29
N ASP A 129 -7.50 -5.64 8.96
CA ASP A 129 -7.17 -5.98 10.34
C ASP A 129 -6.15 -7.12 10.33
N ILE A 130 -5.07 -6.98 11.10
CA ILE A 130 -3.93 -7.92 11.14
C ILE A 130 -3.89 -8.58 12.51
N PHE A 131 -3.74 -9.89 12.54
CA PHE A 131 -3.80 -10.73 13.72
C PHE A 131 -2.54 -11.60 13.85
N LEU A 132 -2.10 -11.78 15.09
CA LEU A 132 -1.10 -12.77 15.48
C LEU A 132 -1.70 -14.19 15.38
N PRO A 133 -0.87 -15.26 15.37
CA PRO A 133 -1.35 -16.64 15.34
C PRO A 133 -2.22 -17.00 16.55
N THR A 134 -2.04 -16.28 17.67
CA THR A 134 -2.87 -16.38 18.89
C THR A 134 -4.29 -15.85 18.72
N GLY A 135 -4.58 -15.14 17.62
CA GLY A 135 -5.85 -14.43 17.40
C GLY A 135 -5.87 -13.00 17.95
N GLU A 136 -4.82 -12.57 18.66
CA GLU A 136 -4.69 -11.19 19.13
C GLU A 136 -4.47 -10.23 17.95
N LYS A 137 -5.08 -9.04 18.04
CA LYS A 137 -4.93 -8.02 17.01
C LYS A 137 -3.55 -7.36 17.07
N ALA A 138 -2.75 -7.57 16.04
CA ALA A 138 -1.42 -6.98 15.89
C ALA A 138 -1.45 -5.55 15.34
N GLY A 139 -2.45 -5.21 14.53
CA GLY A 139 -2.56 -3.88 13.94
C GLY A 139 -3.74 -3.72 13.00
N LYS A 140 -3.91 -2.49 12.51
CA LYS A 140 -4.91 -2.14 11.50
C LYS A 140 -4.30 -1.25 10.43
N LEU A 141 -4.39 -1.70 9.18
CA LEU A 141 -4.04 -0.92 8.00
C LEU A 141 -5.29 -0.24 7.46
N THR A 142 -5.35 1.08 7.56
CA THR A 142 -6.44 1.91 7.02
C THR A 142 -6.00 2.62 5.75
N LYS A 143 -6.95 3.01 4.89
CA LYS A 143 -6.66 3.77 3.67
C LYS A 143 -7.47 5.07 3.63
N ASN A 144 -6.96 6.08 2.95
CA ASN A 144 -7.77 7.25 2.60
C ASN A 144 -8.80 6.90 1.51
N ILE A 145 -9.77 7.78 1.32
CA ILE A 145 -10.88 7.60 0.36
C ILE A 145 -10.37 7.34 -1.06
N THR A 146 -9.31 8.03 -1.47
CA THR A 146 -8.72 7.89 -2.81
C THR A 146 -7.85 6.64 -2.99
N GLY A 147 -7.53 5.92 -1.91
CA GLY A 147 -6.63 4.77 -1.95
C GLY A 147 -5.17 5.10 -2.27
N THR A 148 -4.77 6.36 -2.10
CA THR A 148 -3.40 6.83 -2.36
C THR A 148 -2.53 6.86 -1.10
N LYS A 149 -3.14 6.80 0.09
CA LYS A 149 -2.43 6.81 1.38
C LYS A 149 -2.94 5.68 2.25
N TYR A 150 -2.01 4.94 2.85
CA TYR A 150 -2.30 3.87 3.81
C TYR A 150 -1.60 4.16 5.13
N TYR A 151 -2.31 3.90 6.22
CA TYR A 151 -1.85 4.12 7.59
C TYR A 151 -1.98 2.83 8.38
N LEU A 152 -0.84 2.27 8.79
CA LEU A 152 -0.76 1.20 9.77
C LEU A 152 -0.69 1.80 11.17
N ASN A 153 -1.66 1.42 12.01
CA ASN A 153 -1.58 1.57 13.45
C ASN A 153 -1.32 0.18 14.06
N SER A 154 -0.18 0.02 14.73
CA SER A 154 0.25 -1.26 15.30
C SER A 154 1.08 -1.05 16.56
N SER A 155 0.99 -2.00 17.49
CA SER A 155 1.91 -2.12 18.63
C SER A 155 3.34 -2.43 18.21
N PHE A 156 3.54 -2.94 16.99
CA PHE A 156 4.85 -3.28 16.41
C PHE A 156 5.39 -2.18 15.48
N GLY A 157 4.95 -0.94 15.70
CA GLY A 157 5.39 0.24 14.96
C GLY A 157 4.46 0.67 13.85
N ASN A 158 4.28 1.98 13.72
CA ASN A 158 3.41 2.57 12.72
C ASN A 158 4.10 2.67 11.36
N CYS A 159 3.29 2.73 10.31
CA CYS A 159 3.77 2.90 8.95
C CYS A 159 2.79 3.77 8.14
N LEU A 160 3.33 4.68 7.34
CA LEU A 160 2.59 5.48 6.38
C LEU A 160 3.12 5.19 4.97
N ILE A 161 2.24 4.71 4.09
CA ILE A 161 2.57 4.41 2.70
C ILE A 161 1.83 5.42 1.83
N LYS A 162 2.56 6.15 0.97
CA LYS A 162 2.01 7.13 0.05
C LYS A 162 2.30 6.73 -1.39
N TYR A 163 1.26 6.49 -2.17
CA TYR A 163 1.33 6.26 -3.61
C TYR A 163 1.24 7.58 -4.36
N PHE A 164 2.14 7.75 -5.33
CA PHE A 164 2.16 8.84 -6.29
C PHE A 164 1.74 8.33 -7.66
N ASN A 165 1.42 9.25 -8.58
CA ASN A 165 1.10 8.92 -9.97
C ASN A 165 -0.02 7.88 -10.13
N VAL A 166 -0.98 7.87 -9.19
CA VAL A 166 -2.11 6.93 -9.23
C VAL A 166 -3.06 7.22 -10.39
N TYR A 167 -3.05 8.45 -10.91
CA TYR A 167 -3.94 8.94 -11.98
C TYR A 167 -3.24 9.15 -13.33
N SER A 168 -1.90 9.05 -13.41
CA SER A 168 -1.20 9.11 -14.70
C SER A 168 -1.14 7.70 -15.29
N ASN A 169 -1.52 7.56 -16.55
CA ASN A 169 -1.28 6.34 -17.32
C ASN A 169 0.19 6.19 -17.74
N ALA A 170 1.03 7.19 -17.43
CA ALA A 170 2.45 7.23 -17.73
C ALA A 170 3.28 6.81 -16.48
N GLY A 171 4.14 5.82 -16.69
CA GLY A 171 5.26 5.50 -15.82
C GLY A 171 5.06 4.38 -14.77
N PRO A 172 6.17 3.86 -14.21
CA PRO A 172 6.15 2.91 -13.09
C PRO A 172 5.44 3.49 -11.86
N ARG A 173 4.80 2.63 -11.06
CA ARG A 173 4.20 3.05 -9.78
C ARG A 173 5.31 3.52 -8.84
N VAL A 174 5.11 4.69 -8.23
CA VAL A 174 6.00 5.25 -7.22
C VAL A 174 5.26 5.30 -5.89
N PHE A 175 5.89 4.81 -4.83
CA PHE A 175 5.39 4.96 -3.48
C PHE A 175 6.52 5.16 -2.47
N HIS A 176 6.23 5.99 -1.48
CA HIS A 176 7.11 6.28 -0.35
C HIS A 176 6.57 5.60 0.90
N ILE A 177 7.49 5.18 1.76
CA ILE A 177 7.20 4.56 3.04
C ILE A 177 7.88 5.36 4.13
N TYR A 178 7.10 5.71 5.15
CA TYR A 178 7.56 6.32 6.38
C TYR A 178 7.24 5.36 7.51
N ALA A 179 8.20 5.00 8.35
CA ALA A 179 7.98 3.99 9.38
C ALA A 179 8.65 4.35 10.71
N ASP A 180 7.99 3.97 11.79
CA ASP A 180 8.61 3.99 13.11
C ASP A 180 9.53 2.78 13.29
N LEU A 181 10.77 3.04 13.68
CA LEU A 181 11.69 2.00 14.11
C LEU A 181 11.23 1.45 15.48
N LEU A 182 11.31 0.13 15.65
CA LEU A 182 10.86 -0.57 16.87
C LEU A 182 11.42 0.04 18.17
N ILE A 183 12.63 0.59 18.11
CA ILE A 183 13.38 1.11 19.25
C ILE A 183 12.77 2.42 19.81
N GLU A 184 11.91 3.12 19.08
CA GLU A 184 11.47 4.48 19.44
C GLU A 184 9.96 4.64 19.68
N ASN A 185 9.15 3.58 19.51
CA ASN A 185 7.69 3.71 19.51
C ASN A 185 7.09 4.15 20.85
N GLN A 186 7.77 3.91 21.98
CA GLN A 186 7.17 4.09 23.30
C GLN A 186 7.23 5.53 23.84
N LYS A 187 7.85 6.50 23.13
CA LYS A 187 8.07 7.87 23.66
C LYS A 187 7.56 9.03 22.80
N LYS A 188 6.92 8.78 21.66
CA LYS A 188 6.57 9.86 20.71
C LYS A 188 5.20 10.46 21.04
N LYS A 189 5.17 11.76 21.37
CA LYS A 189 3.94 12.51 21.64
C LYS A 189 3.09 12.78 20.39
N GLU A 190 3.72 12.81 19.22
CA GLU A 190 3.09 13.16 17.94
C GLU A 190 2.92 11.94 17.03
N SER A 191 1.82 11.93 16.26
CA SER A 191 1.56 10.86 15.30
C SER A 191 2.63 10.84 14.18
N LEU A 192 2.85 9.66 13.59
CA LEU A 192 3.75 9.53 12.43
C LEU A 192 3.32 10.47 11.28
N GLN A 193 2.02 10.68 11.11
CA GLN A 193 1.48 11.52 10.05
C GLN A 193 1.87 12.99 10.25
N ASP A 194 1.79 13.47 11.48
CA ASP A 194 2.16 14.85 11.83
C ASP A 194 3.66 15.06 11.69
N ARG A 195 4.47 14.10 12.13
CA ARG A 195 5.94 14.17 11.99
C ARG A 195 6.37 14.18 10.53
N VAL A 196 5.74 13.37 9.68
CA VAL A 196 5.97 13.40 8.22
C VAL A 196 5.51 14.74 7.63
N ARG A 197 4.39 15.30 8.07
CA ARG A 197 3.90 16.61 7.60
C ARG A 197 4.85 17.75 7.98
N LYS A 198 5.42 17.70 9.19
CA LYS A 198 6.38 18.68 9.71
C LYS A 198 7.80 18.46 9.19
N LYS A 199 8.04 17.42 8.38
CA LYS A 199 9.38 16.99 7.95
C LYS A 199 10.35 16.80 9.14
N SER A 200 9.86 16.22 10.23
CA SER A 200 10.71 15.73 11.34
C SER A 200 11.61 14.58 10.82
N ASN A 201 12.76 14.34 11.46
CA ASN A 201 13.68 13.25 11.09
C ASN A 201 13.57 12.02 12.02
N GLU A 202 12.46 11.92 12.75
CA GLU A 202 12.22 10.85 13.72
C GLU A 202 11.58 9.60 13.10
N TYR A 203 11.73 9.35 11.81
CA TYR A 203 11.18 8.16 11.13
C TYR A 203 12.15 7.64 10.08
N ALA A 204 12.03 6.35 9.75
CA ALA A 204 12.72 5.77 8.60
C ALA A 204 11.96 6.14 7.32
N PHE A 205 12.70 6.54 6.29
CA PHE A 205 12.17 6.87 4.97
C PHE A 205 12.72 5.91 3.91
N LEU A 206 11.84 5.19 3.22
CA LEU A 206 12.17 4.23 2.19
C LEU A 206 11.30 4.43 0.96
N ILE A 207 11.80 3.97 -0.19
CA ILE A 207 11.11 4.10 -1.48
C ILE A 207 11.03 2.75 -2.17
N ASN A 208 10.05 2.59 -3.06
CA ASN A 208 10.11 1.47 -3.98
C ASN A 208 11.27 1.65 -4.97
N LYS A 209 11.98 0.56 -5.26
CA LYS A 209 13.07 0.57 -6.24
C LYS A 209 12.49 0.91 -7.62
N PRO A 210 12.98 1.95 -8.30
CA PRO A 210 12.57 2.25 -9.67
C PRO A 210 13.05 1.12 -10.59
N PRO A 211 12.23 0.71 -11.58
CA PRO A 211 12.67 -0.27 -12.56
C PRO A 211 13.75 0.35 -13.46
N TYR A 212 14.65 -0.49 -13.97
CA TYR A 212 15.57 -0.07 -15.01
C TYR A 212 15.00 -0.43 -16.39
N PHE A 213 15.39 0.33 -17.41
CA PHE A 213 14.98 0.04 -18.77
C PHE A 213 15.82 -1.11 -19.33
N ASN A 214 15.17 -2.19 -19.77
CA ASN A 214 15.84 -3.27 -20.50
C ASN A 214 15.64 -3.04 -22.00
N TYR A 215 16.75 -2.81 -22.71
CA TYR A 215 16.77 -2.61 -24.16
C TYR A 215 16.38 -3.86 -24.95
N GLU A 216 16.70 -5.05 -24.47
CA GLU A 216 16.39 -6.31 -25.17
C GLU A 216 14.88 -6.57 -25.19
N SER A 217 14.18 -6.28 -24.10
CA SER A 217 12.73 -6.45 -23.98
C SER A 217 11.94 -5.16 -24.24
N ASN A 218 12.63 -4.04 -24.51
CA ASN A 218 12.06 -2.71 -24.68
C ASN A 218 11.06 -2.32 -23.57
N SER A 219 11.41 -2.62 -22.32
CA SER A 219 10.49 -2.49 -21.18
C SER A 219 11.19 -2.18 -19.86
N TYR A 220 10.49 -1.52 -18.94
CA TYR A 220 10.94 -1.32 -17.56
C TYR A 220 10.83 -2.61 -16.74
N VAL A 221 11.94 -3.07 -16.15
CA VAL A 221 12.03 -4.32 -15.39
C VAL A 221 12.73 -4.13 -14.04
N LEU A 222 12.45 -5.05 -13.11
CA LEU A 222 13.16 -5.19 -11.84
C LEU A 222 13.76 -6.60 -11.78
N ASN A 223 14.99 -6.70 -11.31
CA ASN A 223 15.63 -7.98 -11.09
C ASN A 223 15.26 -8.54 -9.71
N PHE A 224 14.49 -9.62 -9.72
CA PHE A 224 14.07 -10.34 -8.52
C PHE A 224 14.93 -11.58 -8.22
N ASN A 225 16.03 -11.80 -8.95
CA ASN A 225 16.94 -12.95 -8.79
C ASN A 225 16.18 -14.30 -8.75
N GLY A 226 15.18 -14.47 -9.61
CA GLY A 226 14.35 -15.67 -9.67
C GLY A 226 13.34 -15.84 -8.53
N ARG A 227 13.29 -14.94 -7.54
CA ARG A 227 12.34 -15.01 -6.42
C ARG A 227 10.90 -14.76 -6.86
N VAL A 228 10.70 -13.85 -7.83
CA VAL A 228 9.40 -13.55 -8.43
C VAL A 228 9.33 -14.16 -9.82
N THR A 229 8.33 -15.02 -10.05
CA THR A 229 8.21 -15.82 -11.28
C THR A 229 7.04 -15.42 -12.16
N MET A 230 6.09 -14.63 -11.66
CA MET A 230 4.94 -14.15 -12.45
C MET A 230 4.93 -12.63 -12.62
N PRO A 231 4.61 -12.11 -13.82
CA PRO A 231 4.42 -10.69 -14.02
C PRO A 231 3.19 -10.18 -13.24
N SER A 232 3.35 -9.05 -12.57
CA SER A 232 2.25 -8.37 -11.88
C SER A 232 2.57 -6.91 -11.63
N SER A 233 1.57 -6.03 -11.73
CA SER A 233 1.67 -4.62 -11.32
C SER A 233 1.81 -4.42 -9.80
N ARG A 234 1.87 -5.53 -9.05
CA ARG A 234 2.07 -5.57 -7.59
C ARG A 234 3.48 -5.97 -7.20
N ASN A 235 4.32 -6.39 -8.15
CA ASN A 235 5.69 -6.77 -7.85
C ASN A 235 6.52 -5.51 -7.57
N PHE A 236 7.23 -5.48 -6.46
CA PHE A 236 8.11 -4.36 -6.10
C PHE A 236 9.24 -4.81 -5.18
N GLN A 237 10.28 -3.98 -5.14
CA GLN A 237 11.32 -4.02 -4.11
C GLN A 237 11.32 -2.69 -3.36
N VAL A 238 11.71 -2.69 -2.09
CA VAL A 238 11.86 -1.48 -1.26
C VAL A 238 13.32 -1.31 -0.88
N ILE A 239 13.83 -0.09 -1.04
CA ILE A 239 15.23 0.27 -0.78
C ILE A 239 15.30 1.53 0.08
N HIS A 240 16.44 1.72 0.74
CA HIS A 240 16.78 3.01 1.30
C HIS A 240 17.28 3.91 0.16
N PRO A 241 16.88 5.19 0.08
CA PRO A 241 17.25 6.03 -1.07
C PRO A 241 18.76 6.29 -1.19
N LYS A 242 19.50 6.26 -0.08
CA LYS A 242 20.97 6.40 -0.08
C LYS A 242 21.72 5.10 -0.41
N ASP A 243 21.04 3.95 -0.38
CA ASP A 243 21.62 2.65 -0.68
C ASP A 243 20.61 1.80 -1.50
N THR A 244 20.74 1.91 -2.82
CA THR A 244 19.86 1.24 -3.80
C THR A 244 20.20 -0.24 -4.02
N SER A 245 21.34 -0.68 -3.47
CA SER A 245 21.82 -2.06 -3.53
C SER A 245 21.18 -2.91 -2.43
N TYR A 246 20.96 -2.32 -1.25
CA TYR A 246 20.33 -2.98 -0.12
C TYR A 246 18.79 -3.04 -0.25
N ILE A 247 18.29 -4.21 -0.64
CA ILE A 247 16.85 -4.48 -0.77
C ILE A 247 16.30 -4.90 0.59
N THR A 248 15.40 -4.07 1.14
CA THR A 248 14.80 -4.28 2.46
C THR A 248 13.50 -5.10 2.42
N ILE A 249 12.75 -5.01 1.32
CA ILE A 249 11.58 -5.85 1.05
C ILE A 249 11.62 -6.28 -0.40
N THR A 250 11.34 -7.56 -0.66
CA THR A 250 10.96 -8.08 -1.97
C THR A 250 9.57 -8.69 -1.89
N PHE A 251 8.63 -8.14 -2.66
CA PHE A 251 7.28 -8.66 -2.76
C PHE A 251 6.92 -8.91 -4.22
N GLY A 252 6.34 -10.06 -4.51
CA GLY A 252 5.89 -10.36 -5.86
C GLY A 252 5.15 -11.68 -6.03
N LYS A 253 4.44 -11.80 -7.15
CA LYS A 253 3.57 -12.94 -7.47
C LYS A 253 4.39 -14.14 -7.93
N ILE A 254 4.07 -15.31 -7.39
CA ILE A 254 4.67 -16.60 -7.80
C ILE A 254 3.63 -17.60 -8.32
N ALA A 255 2.37 -17.47 -7.90
CA ALA A 255 1.24 -18.22 -8.42
C ALA A 255 -0.04 -17.38 -8.33
N GLN A 256 -1.20 -17.92 -8.75
CA GLN A 256 -2.45 -17.16 -8.86
C GLN A 256 -2.85 -16.43 -7.57
N ASN A 257 -2.66 -17.10 -6.43
CA ASN A 257 -3.01 -16.61 -5.10
C ASN A 257 -1.81 -16.64 -4.14
N GLU A 258 -0.60 -16.74 -4.67
CA GLU A 258 0.62 -16.89 -3.88
C GLU A 258 1.64 -15.82 -4.25
N TYR A 259 2.26 -15.26 -3.22
CA TYR A 259 3.24 -14.21 -3.34
C TYR A 259 4.42 -14.51 -2.40
N ILE A 260 5.60 -14.05 -2.75
CA ILE A 260 6.70 -13.96 -1.78
C ILE A 260 6.59 -12.65 -1.01
N LEU A 261 7.03 -12.64 0.24
CA LEU A 261 7.26 -11.43 1.01
C LEU A 261 8.56 -11.60 1.80
N ASP A 262 9.67 -11.35 1.14
CA ASP A 262 10.97 -11.38 1.78
C ASP A 262 11.22 -10.00 2.42
N TYR A 263 11.60 -9.95 3.70
CA TYR A 263 11.94 -8.69 4.36
C TYR A 263 13.15 -8.83 5.29
N SER A 264 13.83 -7.72 5.50
CA SER A 264 14.98 -7.58 6.41
C SER A 264 14.83 -6.33 7.28
N TYR A 265 15.80 -6.08 8.16
CA TYR A 265 15.87 -4.84 8.92
C TYR A 265 15.68 -3.61 7.99
N PRO A 266 14.83 -2.63 8.34
CA PRO A 266 14.28 -2.36 9.67
C PRO A 266 12.86 -2.88 9.94
N TRP A 267 12.31 -3.74 9.08
CA TRP A 267 10.89 -4.03 9.08
C TRP A 267 10.46 -5.05 10.12
N THR A 268 9.32 -4.79 10.77
CA THR A 268 8.58 -5.83 11.48
C THR A 268 7.74 -6.67 10.52
N PRO A 269 7.38 -7.92 10.88
CA PRO A 269 6.47 -8.73 10.08
C PRO A 269 5.15 -8.00 9.79
N VAL A 270 4.63 -7.24 10.76
CA VAL A 270 3.39 -6.47 10.63
C VAL A 270 3.54 -5.29 9.66
N GLN A 271 4.66 -4.57 9.73
CA GLN A 271 4.97 -3.49 8.78
C GLN A 271 5.15 -4.03 7.36
N ALA A 272 5.97 -5.07 7.17
CA ALA A 272 6.21 -5.69 5.88
C ALA A 272 4.90 -6.21 5.25
N LEU A 273 4.08 -6.92 6.03
CA LEU A 273 2.76 -7.37 5.59
C LEU A 273 1.87 -6.19 5.20
N SER A 274 1.86 -5.11 5.98
CA SER A 274 1.05 -3.92 5.68
C SER A 274 1.44 -3.23 4.37
N ILE A 275 2.74 -3.17 4.09
CA ILE A 275 3.27 -2.66 2.82
C ILE A 275 2.77 -3.55 1.67
N ALA A 276 2.89 -4.86 1.79
CA ALA A 276 2.35 -5.80 0.81
C ALA A 276 0.83 -5.64 0.62
N LEU A 277 0.05 -5.59 1.71
CA LEU A 277 -1.41 -5.42 1.73
C LEU A 277 -1.86 -4.15 1.01
N SER A 278 -1.09 -3.06 1.09
CA SER A 278 -1.39 -1.82 0.38
C SER A 278 -1.43 -2.00 -1.14
N SER A 279 -0.67 -2.97 -1.69
CA SER A 279 -0.68 -3.29 -3.13
C SER A 279 -1.91 -4.10 -3.56
N PHE A 280 -2.62 -4.73 -2.62
CA PHE A 280 -3.81 -5.53 -2.91
C PHE A 280 -5.06 -4.69 -3.13
N SER A 281 -5.01 -3.38 -2.81
CA SER A 281 -6.15 -2.49 -2.95
C SER A 281 -6.66 -2.47 -4.39
N TRP A 282 -7.98 -2.61 -4.52
CA TRP A 282 -8.73 -2.44 -5.75
C TRP A 282 -8.44 -1.07 -6.38
N LYS A 283 -7.91 -1.09 -7.62
CA LYS A 283 -7.97 0.07 -8.51
C LYS A 283 -9.39 0.12 -9.08
N LEU A 284 -10.05 1.27 -8.97
CA LEU A 284 -11.20 1.59 -9.80
C LEU A 284 -10.71 1.63 -11.26
N GLY A 285 -10.98 0.59 -12.04
CA GLY A 285 -10.75 0.57 -13.49
C GLY A 285 -9.80 -0.52 -13.97
N GLY A 286 -10.14 -1.78 -13.72
CA GLY A 286 -9.73 -2.90 -14.55
C GLY A 286 -10.96 -3.44 -15.28
#